data_AF-A0A497AVJ7-F1
#
_entry.id   AF-A0A497AVJ7-F1
#
_cell.length_a   1.000
_cell.length_b   1.000
_cell.length_c   1.000
_cell.angle_alpha   90.00
_cell.angle_beta   90.00
_cell.angle_gamma   90.00
#
_symmetry.space_group_name_H-M   'P 1'
#
loop_
_entity.id
_entity.type
_entity.pdbx_description
1 polymer ?
#
loop_
_entity_poly.entity_id
_entity_poly.type
_entity_poly.pdbx_seq_one_letter_code
_entity_poly.pdbx_strand_id
1 'polypeptide(L)'
;MDIGDGNMTLVKILPDIAKQKVEGKPLIVGVKGVKVWRQWKGKDVLTTQSAYVVLKGERGIHASRLVNALIKREGFAVVRDAELIEELKETHGSRVTWQCRWETQEYGHAVHRIVEWSDDWYITVRLGYVATCPCAAAMCAQAGEGIPHQQRAIMKVTVPWTADPLPVLVDLFLMPRAVMKREQELEWCIQASRDWNQVFAEDAARRIGEALGAAGWEEWLVEVEHFESLHEHNMVAVNRRGRFI
;
A
#
# COMPACT_ATOMS: atom_id res chain seq x y z
N MET A 1 -47.36 -33.62 -44.98
CA MET A 1 -46.13 -32.79 -44.94
C MET A 1 -46.55 -31.45 -44.40
N ASP A 2 -46.40 -31.28 -43.09
CA ASP A 2 -46.57 -29.98 -42.44
C ASP A 2 -45.39 -29.89 -41.48
N ILE A 3 -44.35 -29.20 -41.94
CA ILE A 3 -43.12 -28.99 -41.18
C ILE A 3 -43.38 -27.71 -40.41
N GLY A 4 -43.83 -27.88 -39.17
CA GLY A 4 -44.19 -26.80 -38.27
C GLY A 4 -43.09 -25.76 -38.13
N ASP A 5 -43.52 -24.50 -38.20
CA ASP A 5 -42.71 -23.29 -38.16
C ASP A 5 -41.69 -23.30 -37.03
N GLY A 6 -40.45 -22.99 -37.42
CA GLY A 6 -39.32 -22.83 -36.54
C GLY A 6 -39.61 -21.81 -35.45
N ASN A 7 -39.45 -22.26 -34.20
CA ASN A 7 -39.50 -21.45 -33.00
C ASN A 7 -38.33 -20.46 -33.01
N MET A 8 -38.49 -19.33 -33.71
CA MET A 8 -37.50 -18.27 -33.82
C MET A 8 -37.34 -17.63 -32.44
N THR A 9 -36.26 -17.99 -31.75
CA THR A 9 -35.94 -17.43 -30.43
C THR A 9 -35.64 -15.94 -30.60
N LEU A 10 -36.60 -15.08 -30.25
CA LEU A 10 -36.42 -13.63 -30.21
C LEU A 10 -35.40 -13.26 -29.12
N VAL A 11 -34.13 -13.13 -29.51
CA VAL A 11 -33.07 -12.62 -28.63
C VAL A 11 -33.36 -11.14 -28.37
N LYS A 12 -33.88 -10.80 -27.19
CA LYS A 12 -34.02 -9.41 -26.74
C LYS A 12 -32.63 -8.83 -26.47
N ILE A 13 -32.19 -7.90 -27.32
CA ILE A 13 -30.95 -7.14 -27.13
C ILE A 13 -31.20 -6.04 -26.09
N LEU A 14 -30.41 -6.02 -25.00
CA LEU A 14 -30.47 -4.99 -23.98
C LEU A 14 -29.74 -3.71 -24.44
N PRO A 15 -30.17 -2.51 -24.02
CA PRO A 15 -29.53 -1.25 -24.41
C PRO A 15 -28.14 -1.09 -23.78
N ASP A 16 -27.16 -0.68 -24.60
CA ASP A 16 -25.81 -0.34 -24.14
C ASP A 16 -25.72 1.17 -23.85
N ILE A 17 -26.17 1.56 -22.66
CA ILE A 17 -26.17 2.96 -22.21
C ILE A 17 -24.74 3.50 -22.04
N ALA A 18 -23.78 2.64 -21.68
CA ALA A 18 -22.39 3.03 -21.45
C ALA A 18 -21.75 3.63 -22.72
N LYS A 19 -22.05 3.06 -23.89
CA LYS A 19 -21.54 3.52 -25.19
C LYS A 19 -22.20 4.80 -25.73
N GLN A 20 -23.25 5.31 -25.09
CA GLN A 20 -23.87 6.56 -25.52
C GLN A 20 -22.85 7.69 -25.49
N LYS A 21 -22.79 8.50 -26.55
CA LYS A 21 -21.84 9.61 -26.63
C LYS A 21 -22.31 10.81 -25.82
N VAL A 22 -21.38 11.42 -25.10
CA VAL A 22 -21.63 12.60 -24.25
C VAL A 22 -20.47 13.58 -24.43
N GLU A 23 -20.78 14.87 -24.48
CA GLU A 23 -19.76 15.93 -24.47
C GLU A 23 -19.22 16.15 -23.05
N GLY A 24 -17.90 16.28 -22.92
CA GLY A 24 -17.28 16.53 -21.63
C GLY A 24 -15.78 16.28 -21.60
N LYS A 25 -15.14 16.70 -20.51
CA LYS A 25 -13.72 16.41 -20.28
C LYS A 25 -13.54 14.92 -19.95
N PRO A 26 -12.38 14.32 -20.31
CA PRO A 26 -12.05 12.95 -19.90
C PRO A 26 -12.12 12.76 -18.38
N LEU A 27 -12.59 11.58 -17.95
CA LEU A 27 -12.69 11.20 -16.53
C LEU A 27 -11.84 9.97 -16.25
N ILE A 28 -11.36 9.83 -15.01
CA ILE A 28 -10.81 8.57 -14.50
C ILE A 28 -11.94 7.86 -13.76
N VAL A 29 -12.32 6.68 -14.24
CA VAL A 29 -13.45 5.89 -13.71
C VAL A 29 -13.04 4.44 -13.59
N GLY A 30 -13.66 3.69 -12.69
CA GLY A 30 -13.23 2.32 -12.45
C GLY A 30 -13.96 1.63 -11.33
N VAL A 31 -13.35 0.55 -10.85
CA VAL A 31 -13.84 -0.26 -9.74
C VAL A 31 -12.84 -0.22 -8.58
N LYS A 32 -13.37 -0.16 -7.37
CA LYS A 32 -12.57 -0.07 -6.14
C LYS A 32 -13.01 -1.16 -5.17
N GLY A 33 -12.03 -1.84 -4.56
CA GLY A 33 -12.31 -2.75 -3.45
C GLY A 33 -12.70 -4.18 -3.82
N VAL A 34 -12.37 -4.64 -5.03
CA VAL A 34 -12.65 -6.01 -5.49
C VAL A 34 -11.77 -6.98 -4.69
N LYS A 35 -12.39 -7.88 -3.93
CA LYS A 35 -11.69 -8.86 -3.08
C LYS A 35 -11.32 -10.10 -3.91
N VAL A 36 -10.06 -10.52 -3.86
CA VAL A 36 -9.56 -11.68 -4.60
C VAL A 36 -8.50 -12.39 -3.76
N TRP A 37 -8.63 -13.70 -3.58
CA TRP A 37 -7.58 -14.52 -2.96
C TRP A 37 -6.38 -14.64 -3.90
N ARG A 38 -5.18 -14.33 -3.45
CA ARG A 38 -3.93 -14.45 -4.22
C ARG A 38 -2.85 -15.10 -3.36
N GLN A 39 -1.71 -15.42 -3.97
CA GLN A 39 -0.55 -15.97 -3.27
C GLN A 39 0.51 -14.90 -3.04
N TRP A 40 1.04 -14.80 -1.82
CA TRP A 40 2.21 -13.99 -1.50
C TRP A 40 3.23 -14.85 -0.74
N LYS A 41 4.43 -15.00 -1.31
CA LYS A 41 5.51 -15.83 -0.74
C LYS A 41 5.03 -17.25 -0.33
N GLY A 42 4.20 -17.86 -1.18
CA GLY A 42 3.66 -19.21 -0.98
C GLY A 42 2.52 -19.33 0.05
N LYS A 43 1.92 -18.21 0.47
CA LYS A 43 0.76 -18.19 1.36
C LYS A 43 -0.42 -17.47 0.73
N ASP A 44 -1.62 -17.98 0.99
CA ASP A 44 -2.88 -17.35 0.64
C ASP A 44 -3.03 -16.01 1.37
N VAL A 45 -3.30 -14.95 0.61
CA VAL A 45 -3.61 -13.62 1.12
C VAL A 45 -4.87 -13.09 0.47
N LEU A 46 -5.76 -12.52 1.26
CA LEU A 46 -6.93 -11.83 0.74
C LEU A 46 -6.52 -10.44 0.25
N THR A 47 -6.48 -10.27 -1.06
CA THR A 47 -6.15 -8.98 -1.67
C THR A 47 -7.39 -8.12 -1.89
N THR A 48 -7.19 -6.81 -1.90
CA THR A 48 -8.18 -5.81 -2.27
C THR A 48 -7.67 -5.05 -3.48
N GLN A 49 -8.27 -5.31 -4.64
CA GLN A 49 -7.84 -4.77 -5.92
C GLN A 49 -8.74 -3.61 -6.38
N SER A 50 -8.13 -2.64 -7.05
CA SER A 50 -8.83 -1.51 -7.67
C SER A 50 -8.22 -1.25 -9.04
N ALA A 51 -9.04 -0.94 -10.03
CA ALA A 51 -8.60 -0.65 -11.39
C ALA A 51 -9.40 0.52 -11.96
N TYR A 52 -8.71 1.43 -12.62
CA TYR A 52 -9.30 2.63 -13.21
C TYR A 52 -8.81 2.83 -14.63
N VAL A 53 -9.69 3.34 -15.48
CA VAL A 53 -9.49 3.60 -16.90
C VAL A 53 -9.88 5.05 -17.23
N VAL A 54 -9.44 5.54 -18.39
CA VAL A 54 -9.81 6.88 -18.86
C VAL A 54 -11.05 6.80 -19.74
N LEU A 55 -12.16 7.37 -19.29
CA LEU A 55 -13.40 7.50 -20.04
C LEU A 55 -13.38 8.77 -20.90
N LYS A 56 -13.65 8.63 -22.21
CA LYS A 56 -13.64 9.74 -23.17
C LYS A 56 -14.88 9.73 -24.06
N GLY A 57 -15.70 10.77 -23.92
CA GLY A 57 -16.82 11.01 -24.83
C GLY A 57 -17.94 9.99 -24.75
N GLU A 58 -17.94 9.12 -23.74
CA GLU A 58 -18.93 8.07 -23.49
C GLU A 58 -19.61 8.33 -22.15
N ARG A 59 -20.86 7.89 -22.03
CA ARG A 59 -21.69 8.09 -20.83
C ARG A 59 -21.21 7.27 -19.64
N GLY A 60 -20.56 6.13 -19.88
CA GLY A 60 -20.06 5.27 -18.81
C GLY A 60 -19.15 4.14 -19.31
N ILE A 61 -18.73 3.29 -18.37
CA ILE A 61 -17.91 2.10 -18.64
C ILE A 61 -18.68 0.82 -18.36
N HIS A 62 -18.25 -0.27 -18.99
CA HIS A 62 -18.68 -1.63 -18.66
C HIS A 62 -17.84 -2.16 -17.49
N ALA A 63 -18.15 -1.71 -16.27
CA ALA A 63 -17.34 -1.96 -15.08
C ALA A 63 -17.08 -3.46 -14.78
N SER A 64 -18.02 -4.35 -15.14
CA SER A 64 -17.87 -5.80 -15.00
C SER A 64 -16.68 -6.36 -15.77
N ARG A 65 -16.25 -5.72 -16.87
CA ARG A 65 -15.06 -6.14 -17.63
C ARG A 65 -13.79 -6.01 -16.79
N LEU A 66 -13.68 -4.92 -16.00
CA LEU A 66 -12.57 -4.72 -15.08
C LEU A 66 -12.61 -5.76 -13.96
N VAL A 67 -13.79 -5.98 -13.36
CA VAL A 67 -13.97 -6.98 -12.29
C VAL A 67 -13.59 -8.38 -12.77
N ASN A 68 -14.03 -8.78 -13.96
CA ASN A 68 -13.71 -10.08 -14.54
C ASN A 68 -12.20 -10.28 -14.72
N ALA A 69 -11.48 -9.28 -15.23
CA ALA A 69 -10.02 -9.34 -15.35
C ALA A 69 -9.32 -9.52 -13.99
N LEU A 70 -9.81 -8.85 -12.94
CA LEU A 70 -9.25 -8.95 -11.60
C LEU A 70 -9.51 -10.31 -10.93
N ILE A 71 -10.73 -10.84 -11.04
CA ILE A 71 -11.14 -12.12 -10.42
C ILE A 71 -10.42 -13.31 -11.07
N LYS A 72 -10.11 -13.24 -12.38
CA LYS A 72 -9.30 -14.27 -13.05
C LYS A 72 -7.93 -14.51 -12.43
N ARG A 73 -7.44 -13.61 -11.57
CA ARG A 73 -6.17 -13.75 -10.84
C ARG A 73 -6.35 -14.44 -9.49
N GLU A 74 -7.52 -15.00 -9.20
CA GLU A 74 -7.74 -15.80 -8.00
C GLU A 74 -6.78 -17.00 -7.95
N GLY A 75 -6.09 -17.16 -6.81
CA GLY A 75 -5.08 -18.20 -6.60
C GLY A 75 -3.71 -17.90 -7.21
N PHE A 76 -3.56 -16.88 -8.06
CA PHE A 76 -2.27 -16.53 -8.67
C PHE A 76 -1.39 -15.72 -7.70
N ALA A 77 -0.07 -15.82 -7.88
CA ALA A 77 0.89 -15.02 -7.12
C ALA A 77 0.76 -13.52 -7.40
N VAL A 78 0.97 -12.69 -6.37
CA VAL A 78 1.10 -11.24 -6.53
C VAL A 78 2.51 -10.93 -7.04
N VAL A 79 2.60 -10.58 -8.33
CA VAL A 79 3.83 -10.26 -9.06
C VAL A 79 3.60 -9.06 -9.97
N ARG A 80 4.65 -8.58 -10.66
CA ARG A 80 4.53 -7.63 -11.77
C ARG A 80 3.83 -8.30 -12.95
N ASP A 81 2.51 -8.32 -12.89
CA ASP A 81 1.62 -9.04 -13.80
C ASP A 81 1.31 -8.18 -15.04
N ALA A 82 2.23 -8.17 -16.01
CA ALA A 82 2.09 -7.41 -17.24
C ALA A 82 0.84 -7.85 -18.05
N GLU A 83 0.50 -9.13 -18.01
CA GLU A 83 -0.67 -9.68 -18.69
C GLU A 83 -1.97 -9.11 -18.12
N LEU A 84 -2.09 -8.98 -16.78
CA LEU A 84 -3.22 -8.29 -16.16
C LEU A 84 -3.32 -6.82 -16.61
N ILE A 85 -2.20 -6.12 -16.71
CA ILE A 85 -2.21 -4.72 -17.14
C ILE A 85 -2.69 -4.60 -18.59
N GLU A 86 -2.23 -5.45 -19.50
CA GLU A 86 -2.71 -5.47 -20.88
C GLU A 86 -4.19 -5.86 -20.97
N GLU A 87 -4.62 -6.91 -20.25
CA GLU A 87 -6.02 -7.32 -20.21
C GLU A 87 -6.93 -6.18 -19.71
N LEU A 88 -6.50 -5.42 -18.69
CA LEU A 88 -7.23 -4.26 -18.19
C LEU A 88 -7.28 -3.12 -19.22
N LYS A 89 -6.19 -2.84 -19.95
CA LYS A 89 -6.16 -1.83 -21.03
C LYS A 89 -7.14 -2.19 -22.14
N GLU A 90 -7.18 -3.45 -22.55
CA GLU A 90 -8.05 -3.95 -23.62
C GLU A 90 -9.55 -3.80 -23.28
N THR A 91 -9.92 -3.82 -21.99
CA THR A 91 -11.34 -3.72 -21.59
C THR A 91 -12.07 -2.49 -22.13
N HIS A 92 -11.35 -1.35 -22.21
CA HIS A 92 -11.87 -0.04 -22.59
C HIS A 92 -10.93 0.73 -23.54
N GLY A 93 -9.86 0.11 -24.04
CA GLY A 93 -8.94 0.71 -25.02
C GLY A 93 -8.28 2.00 -24.55
N SER A 94 -7.99 2.13 -23.25
CA SER A 94 -7.44 3.36 -22.67
C SER A 94 -6.36 3.08 -21.62
N ARG A 95 -5.69 4.14 -21.15
CA ARG A 95 -4.72 4.04 -20.07
C ARG A 95 -5.39 3.48 -18.82
N VAL A 96 -4.71 2.55 -18.15
CA VAL A 96 -5.13 1.95 -16.89
C VAL A 96 -4.22 2.38 -15.74
N THR A 97 -4.79 2.54 -14.56
CA THR A 97 -4.08 2.48 -13.28
C THR A 97 -4.65 1.32 -12.47
N TRP A 98 -3.81 0.54 -11.82
CA TRP A 98 -4.20 -0.62 -11.04
C TRP A 98 -3.51 -0.61 -9.68
N GLN A 99 -4.19 -1.14 -8.67
CA GLN A 99 -3.66 -1.26 -7.33
C GLN A 99 -4.14 -2.54 -6.66
N CYS A 100 -3.25 -3.23 -5.97
CA CYS A 100 -3.51 -4.42 -5.17
C CYS A 100 -2.97 -4.21 -3.75
N ARG A 101 -3.85 -4.33 -2.76
CA ARG A 101 -3.51 -4.15 -1.34
C ARG A 101 -3.72 -5.44 -0.57
N TRP A 102 -2.84 -5.75 0.37
CA TRP A 102 -3.01 -6.89 1.28
C TRP A 102 -2.23 -6.68 2.57
N GLU A 103 -2.46 -7.56 3.53
CA GLU A 103 -1.80 -7.58 4.83
C GLU A 103 -1.27 -8.99 5.13
N THR A 104 -0.14 -9.05 5.83
CA THR A 104 0.52 -10.30 6.22
C THR A 104 1.13 -10.18 7.61
N GLN A 105 1.35 -11.31 8.27
CA GLN A 105 2.21 -11.41 9.45
C GLN A 105 3.61 -11.90 9.04
N GLU A 106 4.60 -11.01 9.03
CA GLU A 106 6.00 -11.31 8.67
C GLU A 106 6.95 -10.71 9.72
N TYR A 107 8.05 -11.41 10.05
CA TYR A 107 8.98 -11.00 11.12
C TYR A 107 8.32 -10.76 12.49
N GLY A 108 7.13 -11.33 12.73
CA GLY A 108 6.35 -11.09 13.95
C GLY A 108 5.53 -9.80 13.94
N HIS A 109 5.46 -9.11 12.81
CA HIS A 109 4.77 -7.82 12.65
C HIS A 109 3.66 -7.90 11.61
N ALA A 110 2.61 -7.08 11.80
CA ALA A 110 1.61 -6.84 10.79
C ALA A 110 2.20 -5.89 9.73
N VAL A 111 2.23 -6.36 8.48
CA VAL A 111 2.81 -5.64 7.35
C VAL A 111 1.71 -5.40 6.32
N HIS A 112 1.42 -4.14 6.06
CA HIS A 112 0.49 -3.77 4.99
C HIS A 112 1.28 -3.46 3.72
N ARG A 113 0.83 -4.00 2.59
CA ARG A 113 1.42 -3.76 1.29
C ARG A 113 0.43 -3.22 0.30
N ILE A 114 0.96 -2.39 -0.59
CA ILE A 114 0.27 -1.93 -1.78
C ILE A 114 1.23 -2.10 -2.93
N VAL A 115 0.81 -2.83 -3.95
CA VAL A 115 1.45 -2.78 -5.26
C VAL A 115 0.55 -2.00 -6.18
N GLU A 116 1.13 -1.13 -7.00
CA GLU A 116 0.39 -0.38 -7.99
C GLU A 116 1.14 -0.27 -9.31
N TRP A 117 0.33 -0.14 -10.35
CA TRP A 117 0.74 0.21 -11.70
C TRP A 117 0.06 1.53 -12.07
N SER A 118 0.85 2.50 -12.50
CA SER A 118 0.33 3.79 -12.99
C SER A 118 1.05 4.22 -14.27
N ASP A 119 2.35 4.46 -14.17
CA ASP A 119 3.32 4.66 -15.24
C ASP A 119 4.43 3.59 -15.19
N ASP A 120 4.76 3.13 -13.99
CA ASP A 120 5.64 2.01 -13.70
C ASP A 120 5.03 1.16 -12.55
N TRP A 121 5.74 0.11 -12.15
CA TRP A 121 5.42 -0.72 -10.99
C TRP A 121 6.02 -0.14 -9.71
N TYR A 122 5.18 0.02 -8.69
CA TYR A 122 5.58 0.44 -7.37
C TYR A 122 5.13 -0.56 -6.31
N ILE A 123 5.94 -0.70 -5.26
CA ILE A 123 5.55 -1.37 -4.03
C ILE A 123 5.66 -0.38 -2.87
N THR A 124 4.62 -0.36 -2.04
CA THR A 124 4.57 0.38 -0.81
C THR A 124 4.45 -0.59 0.35
N VAL A 125 5.33 -0.47 1.34
CA VAL A 125 5.23 -1.16 2.63
C VAL A 125 4.86 -0.15 3.70
N ARG A 126 3.85 -0.48 4.50
CA ARG A 126 3.48 0.26 5.71
C ARG A 126 3.71 -0.62 6.93
N LEU A 127 4.56 -0.15 7.83
CA LEU A 127 5.03 -0.88 9.00
C LEU A 127 5.02 0.03 10.24
N GLY A 128 4.55 -0.50 11.37
CA GLY A 128 4.52 0.24 12.64
C GLY A 128 5.81 0.05 13.43
N TYR A 129 6.30 1.12 14.05
CA TYR A 129 7.44 1.10 14.97
C TYR A 129 7.13 1.99 16.19
N VAL A 130 8.07 2.11 17.13
CA VAL A 130 7.95 3.00 18.29
C VAL A 130 9.02 4.06 18.25
N ALA A 131 8.64 5.29 18.60
CA ALA A 131 9.54 6.41 18.74
C ALA A 131 9.48 6.96 20.18
N THR A 132 10.67 7.15 20.77
CA THR A 132 10.86 7.97 21.96
C THR A 132 11.37 9.34 21.51
N CYS A 133 10.81 10.42 22.04
CA CYS A 133 11.23 11.78 21.67
C CYS A 133 12.62 12.12 22.26
N PRO A 134 13.63 12.44 21.42
CA PRO A 134 14.96 12.82 21.90
C PRO A 134 14.96 14.09 22.75
N CYS A 135 14.13 15.09 22.40
CA CYS A 135 14.00 16.33 23.18
C CYS A 135 13.52 16.04 24.61
N ALA A 136 12.45 15.25 24.74
CA ALA A 136 11.90 14.89 26.05
C ALA A 136 12.93 14.11 26.88
N ALA A 137 13.64 13.17 26.25
CA ALA A 137 14.67 12.39 26.92
C ALA A 137 15.81 13.26 27.45
N ALA A 138 16.31 14.19 26.63
CA ALA A 138 17.35 15.13 27.01
C ALA A 138 16.91 16.05 28.17
N MET A 139 15.67 16.57 28.13
CA MET A 139 15.14 17.43 29.19
C MET A 139 14.96 16.67 30.52
N CYS A 140 14.39 15.47 30.49
CA CYS A 140 14.26 14.63 31.69
C CYS A 140 15.63 14.27 32.27
N ALA A 141 16.60 13.92 31.42
CA ALA A 141 17.96 13.63 31.87
C ALA A 141 18.63 14.86 32.52
N GLN A 142 18.44 16.05 31.95
CA GLN A 142 18.95 17.30 32.52
C GLN A 142 18.28 17.65 33.86
N ALA A 143 16.97 17.42 33.99
CA ALA A 143 16.25 17.64 35.23
C ALA A 143 16.61 16.62 36.32
N GLY A 144 17.09 15.43 35.94
CA GLY A 144 17.33 14.30 36.84
C GLY A 144 16.05 13.57 37.26
N GLU A 145 14.91 13.89 36.64
CA GLU A 145 13.60 13.30 36.92
C GLU A 145 12.70 13.29 35.67
N GLY A 146 11.61 12.53 35.75
CA GLY A 146 10.65 12.37 34.65
C GLY A 146 10.96 11.21 33.72
N ILE A 147 9.99 10.89 32.87
CA ILE A 147 10.07 9.82 31.86
C ILE A 147 9.71 10.45 30.51
N PRO A 148 10.55 10.34 29.48
CA PRO A 148 10.26 10.92 28.18
C PRO A 148 9.00 10.29 27.59
N HIS A 149 8.19 11.11 26.92
CA HIS A 149 7.04 10.59 26.20
C HIS A 149 7.48 9.70 25.04
N GLN A 150 6.64 8.70 24.79
CA GLN A 150 6.80 7.73 23.72
C GLN A 150 5.50 7.63 22.94
N GLN A 151 5.60 7.17 21.70
CA GLN A 151 4.44 7.05 20.83
C GLN A 151 4.59 5.93 19.81
N ARG A 152 3.44 5.44 19.34
CA ARG A 152 3.39 4.65 18.11
C ARG A 152 3.81 5.56 16.94
N ALA A 153 4.50 4.98 15.98
CA ALA A 153 4.82 5.62 14.73
C ALA A 153 4.62 4.64 13.58
N ILE A 154 4.47 5.17 12.38
CA ILE A 154 4.30 4.37 11.16
C ILE A 154 5.23 4.91 10.10
N MET A 155 5.95 4.00 9.45
CA MET A 155 6.64 4.27 8.21
C MET A 155 5.80 3.76 7.05
N LYS A 156 5.72 4.55 5.98
CA LYS A 156 5.16 4.18 4.69
C LYS A 156 6.24 4.43 3.64
N VAL A 157 6.72 3.34 3.03
CA VAL A 157 7.88 3.36 2.15
C VAL A 157 7.45 2.86 0.78
N THR A 158 7.47 3.75 -0.20
CA THR A 158 7.17 3.46 -1.61
C THR A 158 8.47 3.47 -2.43
N VAL A 159 8.69 2.41 -3.20
CA VAL A 159 9.86 2.25 -4.09
C VAL A 159 9.42 1.67 -5.44
N PRO A 160 10.18 1.88 -6.53
CA PRO A 160 10.00 1.09 -7.75
C PRO A 160 10.10 -0.40 -7.42
N TRP A 161 9.20 -1.22 -7.96
CA TRP A 161 9.07 -2.61 -7.53
C TRP A 161 10.10 -3.53 -8.19
N THR A 162 11.34 -3.45 -7.68
CA THR A 162 12.44 -4.37 -8.00
C THR A 162 12.55 -5.50 -6.99
N ALA A 163 12.28 -5.20 -5.70
CA ALA A 163 12.24 -6.14 -4.59
C ALA A 163 11.26 -5.65 -3.50
N ASP A 164 10.95 -6.51 -2.52
CA ASP A 164 10.19 -6.16 -1.33
C ASP A 164 11.11 -5.41 -0.34
N PRO A 165 10.83 -4.14 0.04
CA PRO A 165 11.71 -3.39 0.93
C PRO A 165 11.62 -3.81 2.39
N LEU A 166 10.63 -4.66 2.77
CA LEU A 166 10.42 -5.07 4.16
C LEU A 166 11.70 -5.54 4.89
N PRO A 167 12.58 -6.38 4.33
CA PRO A 167 13.78 -6.86 5.03
C PRO A 167 14.74 -5.73 5.43
N VAL A 168 14.75 -4.61 4.70
CA VAL A 168 15.55 -3.44 5.05
C VAL A 168 14.94 -2.69 6.24
N LEU A 169 13.62 -2.71 6.38
CA LEU A 169 12.87 -1.86 7.31
C LEU A 169 12.72 -2.45 8.71
N VAL A 170 12.62 -3.78 8.82
CA VAL A 170 12.23 -4.46 10.07
C VAL A 170 13.22 -4.27 11.23
N ASP A 171 14.49 -4.02 10.92
CA ASP A 171 15.56 -3.94 11.92
C ASP A 171 16.03 -2.49 12.20
N LEU A 172 15.40 -1.49 11.58
CA LEU A 172 15.83 -0.09 11.71
C LEU A 172 15.45 0.57 13.03
N PHE A 173 14.37 0.09 13.65
CA PHE A 173 13.76 0.74 14.80
C PHE A 173 13.30 -0.29 15.82
N LEU A 174 13.06 0.18 17.05
CA LEU A 174 12.40 -0.63 18.05
C LEU A 174 10.95 -0.89 17.65
N MET A 175 10.61 -2.17 17.52
CA MET A 175 9.31 -2.61 17.03
C MET A 175 8.32 -2.89 18.18
N PRO A 176 7.01 -2.63 17.98
CA PRO A 176 5.97 -3.01 18.95
C PRO A 176 5.81 -4.53 18.99
N ARG A 177 5.55 -5.08 20.19
CA ARG A 177 5.23 -6.51 20.40
C ARG A 177 3.79 -6.67 20.84
N ALA A 178 3.09 -7.68 20.30
CA ALA A 178 1.68 -7.93 20.63
C ALA A 178 1.48 -8.50 22.05
N VAL A 179 2.48 -9.23 22.56
CA VAL A 179 2.43 -9.86 23.88
C VAL A 179 3.79 -9.68 24.56
N MET A 180 3.78 -9.18 25.79
CA MET A 180 4.95 -9.11 26.67
C MET A 180 4.57 -9.58 28.08
N LYS A 181 5.48 -10.29 28.74
CA LYS A 181 5.47 -10.50 30.19
C LYS A 181 6.16 -9.34 30.90
N ARG A 182 6.04 -9.25 32.22
CA ARG A 182 6.59 -8.14 33.04
C ARG A 182 8.07 -7.87 32.79
N GLU A 183 8.91 -8.91 32.79
CA GLU A 183 10.36 -8.76 32.58
C GLU A 183 10.68 -8.28 31.16
N GLN A 184 9.90 -8.74 30.17
CA GLN A 184 10.07 -8.37 28.76
C GLN A 184 9.62 -6.93 28.50
N GLU A 185 8.58 -6.47 29.19
CA GLU A 185 8.11 -5.09 29.13
C GLU A 185 9.17 -4.14 29.73
N LEU A 186 9.76 -4.50 30.87
CA LEU A 186 10.87 -3.73 31.46
C LEU A 186 12.08 -3.69 30.52
N GLU A 187 12.50 -4.83 29.96
CA GLU A 187 13.59 -4.89 28.98
C GLU A 187 13.31 -3.97 27.79
N TRP A 188 12.09 -4.02 27.25
CA TRP A 188 11.67 -3.20 26.12
C TRP A 188 11.73 -1.70 26.46
N CYS A 189 11.24 -1.29 27.64
CA CYS A 189 11.32 0.09 28.11
C CYS A 189 12.78 0.57 28.27
N ILE A 190 13.67 -0.30 28.75
CA ILE A 190 15.12 -0.02 28.84
C ILE A 190 15.74 0.13 27.44
N GLN A 191 15.33 -0.68 26.45
CA GLN A 191 15.80 -0.50 25.08
C GLN A 191 15.32 0.82 24.50
N ALA A 192 14.05 1.16 24.71
CA ALA A 192 13.43 2.38 24.19
C ALA A 192 14.03 3.67 24.77
N SER A 193 14.70 3.60 25.92
CA SER A 193 15.40 4.73 26.53
C SER A 193 16.83 4.93 26.02
N ARG A 194 17.39 3.99 25.25
CA ARG A 194 18.73 4.13 24.67
C ARG A 194 18.73 5.19 23.57
N ASP A 195 19.77 6.01 23.52
CA ASP A 195 19.89 7.14 22.59
C ASP A 195 19.65 6.77 21.11
N TRP A 196 20.11 5.59 20.68
CA TRP A 196 19.92 5.14 19.29
C TRP A 196 18.45 4.82 18.93
N ASN A 197 17.59 4.53 19.93
CA ASN A 197 16.15 4.31 19.78
C ASN A 197 15.31 5.58 19.99
N GLN A 198 15.93 6.65 20.50
CA GLN A 198 15.30 7.96 20.55
C GLN A 198 15.42 8.57 19.15
N VAL A 199 14.29 8.85 18.51
CA VAL A 199 14.26 9.29 17.11
C VAL A 199 13.22 10.36 16.89
N PHE A 200 13.62 11.46 16.23
CA PHE A 200 12.65 12.36 15.60
C PHE A 200 12.06 11.71 14.33
N ALA A 201 10.94 12.23 13.85
CA ALA A 201 10.34 11.78 12.59
C ALA A 201 11.31 11.99 11.42
N GLU A 202 12.03 13.11 11.44
CA GLU A 202 13.05 13.48 10.47
C GLU A 202 14.25 12.54 10.49
N ASP A 203 14.70 12.12 11.67
CA ASP A 203 15.76 11.12 11.81
C ASP A 203 15.33 9.78 11.26
N ALA A 204 14.10 9.35 11.57
CA ALA A 204 13.55 8.12 11.04
C ALA A 204 13.46 8.16 9.51
N ALA A 205 12.95 9.24 8.93
CA ALA A 205 12.85 9.40 7.48
C ALA A 205 14.23 9.39 6.79
N ARG A 206 15.26 10.02 7.41
CA ARG A 206 16.65 9.96 6.94
C ARG A 206 17.24 8.55 7.02
N ARG A 207 17.15 7.89 8.18
CA ARG A 207 17.66 6.54 8.40
C ARG A 207 17.07 5.52 7.44
N ILE A 208 15.77 5.61 7.16
CA ILE A 208 15.10 4.74 6.17
C ILE A 208 15.66 5.00 4.77
N GLY A 209 15.77 6.26 4.34
CA GLY A 209 16.32 6.61 3.03
C GLY A 209 17.78 6.13 2.86
N GLU A 210 18.61 6.32 3.90
CA GLU A 210 20.00 5.84 3.92
C GLU A 210 20.07 4.31 3.83
N ALA A 211 19.24 3.59 4.57
CA ALA A 211 19.18 2.14 4.52
C ALA A 211 18.71 1.59 3.16
N LEU A 212 17.73 2.25 2.53
CA LEU A 212 17.30 1.92 1.16
C LEU A 212 18.43 2.15 0.15
N GLY A 213 19.14 3.27 0.25
CA GLY A 213 20.29 3.58 -0.59
C GLY A 213 21.42 2.55 -0.42
N ALA A 214 21.75 2.19 0.83
CA ALA A 214 22.75 1.17 1.12
C ALA A 214 22.35 -0.23 0.59
N ALA A 215 21.05 -0.51 0.53
CA ALA A 215 20.52 -1.75 -0.04
C ALA A 215 20.30 -1.70 -1.57
N GLY A 216 20.71 -0.62 -2.23
CA GLY A 216 20.75 -0.51 -3.70
C GLY A 216 19.51 0.07 -4.37
N TRP A 217 18.57 0.63 -3.61
CA TRP A 217 17.51 1.46 -4.21
C TRP A 217 18.05 2.84 -4.55
N GLU A 218 17.71 3.35 -5.73
CA GLU A 218 18.12 4.70 -6.17
C GLU A 218 16.99 5.73 -6.05
N GLU A 219 15.75 5.27 -5.85
CA GLU A 219 14.54 6.08 -5.85
C GLU A 219 13.58 5.59 -4.76
N TRP A 220 12.98 6.53 -4.02
CA TRP A 220 12.03 6.21 -2.96
C TRP A 220 11.16 7.42 -2.58
N LEU A 221 10.02 7.12 -1.97
CA LEU A 221 9.22 8.02 -1.16
C LEU A 221 9.03 7.38 0.21
N VAL A 222 9.62 8.00 1.22
CA VAL A 222 9.50 7.62 2.63
C VAL A 222 8.64 8.66 3.31
N GLU A 223 7.52 8.22 3.88
CA GLU A 223 6.64 9.02 4.71
C GLU A 223 6.64 8.42 6.12
N VAL A 224 7.03 9.21 7.11
CA VAL A 224 7.01 8.83 8.51
C VAL A 224 5.96 9.66 9.23
N GLU A 225 5.16 9.00 10.06
CA GLU A 225 4.12 9.62 10.87
C GLU A 225 4.27 9.19 12.34
N HIS A 226 4.55 10.15 13.22
CA HIS A 226 4.55 9.98 14.67
C HIS A 226 3.19 10.42 15.21
N PHE A 227 2.51 9.51 15.92
CA PHE A 227 1.23 9.80 16.58
C PHE A 227 1.51 10.47 17.92
N GLU A 228 1.78 11.77 17.91
CA GLU A 228 2.24 12.51 19.09
C GLU A 228 1.33 12.30 20.30
N SER A 229 1.89 11.84 21.40
CA SER A 229 1.13 11.52 22.62
C SER A 229 0.75 12.76 23.43
N LEU A 230 1.43 13.88 23.20
CA LEU A 230 1.21 15.15 23.92
C LEU A 230 0.41 16.19 23.10
N HIS A 231 0.12 15.90 21.84
CA HIS A 231 -0.51 16.85 20.92
C HIS A 231 -1.72 16.23 20.21
N GLU A 232 -2.71 17.06 19.86
CA GLU A 232 -3.89 16.62 19.09
C GLU A 232 -3.61 16.60 17.56
N HIS A 233 -2.36 16.34 17.18
CA HIS A 233 -1.93 16.24 15.78
C HIS A 233 -0.74 15.29 15.64
N ASN A 234 -0.54 14.74 14.45
CA ASN A 234 0.63 13.91 14.16
C ASN A 234 1.80 14.75 13.66
N MET A 235 3.02 14.32 13.94
CA MET A 235 4.22 14.87 13.31
C MET A 235 4.60 14.01 12.10
N VAL A 236 4.88 14.65 10.96
CA VAL A 236 5.16 13.96 9.70
C VAL A 236 6.50 14.42 9.14
N ALA A 237 7.29 13.47 8.65
CA ALA A 237 8.50 13.74 7.87
C ALA A 237 8.48 12.95 6.56
N VAL A 238 8.91 13.61 5.48
CA VAL A 238 8.96 13.00 4.14
C VAL A 238 10.39 13.08 3.60
N ASN A 239 10.93 11.93 3.21
CA ASN A 239 12.21 11.82 2.50
C ASN A 239 11.95 11.23 1.11
N ARG A 240 12.35 11.95 0.06
CA ARG A 240 12.08 11.60 -1.34
C ARG A 240 13.35 11.68 -2.17
N ARG A 241 13.53 10.74 -3.08
CA ARG A 241 14.67 10.69 -4.02
C ARG A 241 14.22 10.15 -5.39
N GLY A 242 14.84 10.65 -6.46
CA GLY A 242 14.56 10.20 -7.82
C GLY A 242 13.24 10.75 -8.35
N ARG A 243 12.44 9.91 -9.01
CA ARG A 243 11.15 10.30 -9.63
C ARG A 243 10.06 10.77 -8.68
N PHE A 244 10.29 10.71 -7.36
CA PHE A 244 9.35 11.16 -6.33
C PHE A 244 9.53 12.63 -5.93
N ILE A 245 10.41 13.39 -6.60
CA ILE A 245 10.71 14.82 -6.36
C ILE A 245 9.75 15.73 -7.12
#